data_AF-A0A3D1CIR8-F1
#
_entry.id   AF-A0A3D1CIR8-F1
#
_cell.length_a   1.000
_cell.length_b   1.000
_cell.length_c   1.000
_cell.angle_alpha   90.00
_cell.angle_beta   90.00
_cell.angle_gamma   90.00
#
_symmetry.space_group_name_H-M   'P 1'
#
loop_
_entity.id
_entity.type
_entity.pdbx_description
1 polymer ?
#
loop_
_entity_poly.entity_id
_entity_poly.type
_entity_poly.pdbx_seq_one_letter_code
_entity_poly.pdbx_strand_id
1 'polypeptide(L)' 'MAINIAINGAAGRMGRCLIQAVAETDGLQLSAAIDRAESSLIGVDAGELAG' A
#
# COMPACT_ATOMS: atom_id res chain seq x y z
N MET A 1 8.05 17.04 6.95
CA MET A 1 7.05 17.13 5.88
C MET A 1 7.16 15.84 5.09
N ALA A 2 6.10 15.03 5.02
CA ALA A 2 6.14 13.73 4.35
C ALA A 2 5.56 13.82 2.94
N ILE A 3 6.09 13.03 2.01
CA ILE A 3 5.55 12.85 0.67
C ILE A 3 4.47 11.76 0.77
N ASN A 4 3.25 12.11 0.40
CA ASN A 4 2.12 11.19 0.40
C ASN A 4 2.15 10.32 -0.86
N ILE A 5 2.19 9.00 -0.67
CA ILE A 5 2.26 8.00 -1.73
C ILE A 5 0.93 7.26 -1.82
N ALA A 6 0.48 7.00 -3.05
CA ALA A 6 -0.64 6.12 -3.35
C ALA A 6 -0.14 4.93 -4.19
N ILE A 7 -0.64 3.73 -3.90
CA ILE A 7 -0.24 2.50 -4.58
C ILE A 7 -1.46 1.88 -5.27
N ASN A 8 -1.38 1.71 -6.58
CA ASN A 8 -2.36 0.96 -7.38
C ASN A 8 -1.90 -0.49 -7.58
N GLY A 9 -2.79 -1.45 -7.40
CA GLY A 9 -2.47 -2.88 -7.33
C GLY A 9 -1.87 -3.27 -5.99
N ALA A 10 -2.33 -2.63 -4.91
CA ALA A 10 -1.80 -2.78 -3.55
C ALA A 10 -1.82 -4.22 -3.03
N ALA A 11 -2.83 -5.02 -3.42
CA ALA A 11 -2.94 -6.41 -2.97
C ALA A 11 -2.02 -7.37 -3.74
N GLY A 12 -1.47 -6.93 -4.88
CA GLY A 12 -0.54 -7.69 -5.70
C GLY A 12 0.84 -7.83 -5.04
N ARG A 13 1.66 -8.77 -5.56
CA ARG A 13 3.00 -9.03 -5.00
C ARG A 13 3.89 -7.78 -4.93
N MET A 14 3.93 -7.00 -6.03
CA MET A 14 4.72 -5.77 -6.05
C MET A 14 4.09 -4.67 -5.18
N GLY A 15 2.76 -4.56 -5.15
CA GLY A 15 2.06 -3.58 -4.33
C GLY A 15 2.42 -3.71 -2.84
N ARG A 16 2.44 -4.95 -2.34
CA ARG A 16 2.86 -5.28 -0.96
C ARG A 16 4.30 -4.85 -0.69
N CYS A 17 5.23 -5.16 -1.60
CA CYS A 17 6.63 -4.71 -1.47
C CYS A 17 6.75 -3.18 -1.47
N LEU A 18 5.97 -2.48 -2.29
CA LEU A 18 5.97 -1.01 -2.34
C LEU A 18 5.39 -0.41 -1.04
N ILE A 19 4.35 -1.02 -0.46
CA ILE A 19 3.81 -0.61 0.85
C ILE A 19 4.90 -0.70 1.91
N GLN A 20 5.60 -1.84 1.96
CA GLN A 20 6.71 -2.05 2.89
C GLN A 20 7.84 -1.04 2.67
N ALA A 21 8.24 -0.80 1.41
CA ALA A 21 9.27 0.18 1.08
C ALA A 21 8.90 1.61 1.51
N VAL A 22 7.62 2.00 1.38
CA VAL A 22 7.13 3.29 1.88
C VAL A 22 7.23 3.38 3.39
N ALA A 23 6.90 2.29 4.11
CA ALA A 23 6.99 2.25 5.58
C ALA A 23 8.45 2.29 6.07
N GLU A 24 9.40 1.74 5.30
CA GLU A 24 10.82 1.70 5.63
C GLU A 24 11.60 2.96 5.21
N THR A 25 10.97 3.90 4.50
CA THR A 25 11.65 5.09 3.98
C THR A 25 11.22 6.36 4.72
N ASP A 26 12.18 7.00 5.39
CA ASP A 26 11.95 8.28 6.06
C ASP A 26 11.42 9.36 5.09
N GLY A 27 10.42 10.10 5.57
CA GLY A 27 9.81 11.18 4.80
C GLY A 27 8.78 10.73 3.76
N LEU A 28 8.47 9.43 3.67
CA LEU A 28 7.32 8.93 2.91
C LEU A 28 6.17 8.55 3.84
N GLN A 29 4.95 8.60 3.32
CA GLN A 29 3.76 8.12 4.02
C GLN A 29 2.78 7.48 3.03
N LEU A 30 2.30 6.27 3.35
CA LEU A 30 1.22 5.66 2.58
C LEU A 30 -0.09 6.40 2.87
N SER A 31 -0.71 6.93 1.81
CA SER A 31 -1.94 7.70 1.88
C SER A 31 -3.13 7.01 1.22
N ALA A 32 -2.87 6.09 0.27
CA ALA A 32 -3.91 5.28 -0.35
C ALA A 32 -3.34 3.96 -0.88
N ALA A 33 -4.12 2.90 -0.70
CA ALA A 33 -3.90 1.58 -1.29
C ALA A 33 -5.14 1.24 -2.12
N ILE A 34 -4.96 1.05 -3.42
CA ILE A 34 -6.04 0.90 -4.40
C ILE A 34 -5.84 -0.44 -5.10
N ASP A 35 -6.93 -1.14 -5.35
CA ASP A 35 -6.94 -2.34 -6.19
C ASP A 35 -8.26 -2.44 -6.95
N ARG A 36 -8.41 -3.47 -7.77
CA ARG A 36 -9.65 -3.76 -8.49
C ARG A 36 -10.82 -3.94 -7.53
N ALA A 37 -11.99 -3.46 -7.90
CA ALA A 37 -13.19 -3.48 -7.06
C ALA A 37 -13.63 -4.91 -6.68
N GLU A 38 -13.33 -5.88 -7.54
CA GLU A 38 -13.66 -7.30 -7.34
C GLU A 38 -12.66 -8.04 -6.43
N SER A 39 -11.61 -7.35 -5.96
CA SER A 39 -10.64 -7.94 -5.04
C SER A 39 -11.33 -8.30 -3.72
N SER A 40 -11.18 -9.54 -3.28
CA SER A 40 -11.66 -9.98 -1.95
C SER A 40 -10.91 -9.31 -0.79
N LEU A 41 -9.88 -8.51 -1.09
CA LEU A 41 -9.03 -7.82 -0.12
C LEU A 41 -9.40 -6.33 0.03
N ILE A 42 -10.45 -5.86 -0.66
CA ILE A 42 -10.99 -4.51 -0.41
C ILE A 42 -11.48 -4.43 1.04
N GLY A 43 -11.08 -3.35 1.73
CA GLY A 43 -11.41 -3.09 3.13
C GLY A 43 -10.43 -3.68 4.15
N VAL A 44 -9.46 -4.49 3.70
CA VAL A 44 -8.34 -4.95 4.55
C VAL A 44 -7.32 -3.83 4.71
N ASP A 45 -6.69 -3.74 5.89
CA ASP A 45 -5.61 -2.79 6.14
C ASP A 45 -4.40 -3.06 5.23
N ALA A 46 -3.82 -2.00 4.65
CA ALA A 46 -2.73 -2.14 3.69
C ALA A 46 -1.42 -2.65 4.35
N GLY A 47 -1.19 -2.34 5.62
CA GLY A 47 -0.06 -2.87 6.40
C GLY A 47 -0.22 -4.37 6.64
N GLU A 48 -1.42 -4.81 7.03
CA GLU A 48 -1.71 -6.26 7.18
C GLU A 48 -1.53 -7.03 5.87
N LEU A 49 -1.82 -6.42 4.72
CA LEU A 49 -1.59 -7.04 3.40
C LEU A 49 -0.10 -7.18 3.07
N ALA A 50 0.71 -6.22 3.51
CA ALA A 50 2.15 -6.17 3.24
C ALA A 50 2.95 -7.12 4.12
N GLY A 51 2.43 -7.47 5.30
CA GLY A 51 3.06 -8.39 6.25
C GLY A 51 3.62 -7.66 7.46
#